data_AF-A0A9P4LDJ0-F1
#
_entry.id   AF-A0A9P4LDJ0-F1
#
_cell.length_a   1.000
_cell.length_b   1.000
_cell.length_c   1.000
_cell.angle_alpha   90.00
_cell.angle_beta   90.00
_cell.angle_gamma   90.00
#
_symmetry.space_group_name_H-M   'P 1'
#
loop_
_entity.id
_entity.type
_entity.pdbx_description
1 polymer ?
#
loop_
_entity_poly.entity_id
_entity_poly.type
_entity_poly.pdbx_seq_one_letter_code
_entity_poly.pdbx_strand_id
1 'polypeptide(L)'
;VFNRLIINNTISKDFQYIRDISGNAGLYNDLWQKSFPIFGPENENVTCGRGAFPVHNSNTIETATILAGDNVGFMVSGPYYEGDSQPYIFHEGPGQVFLSKLPNDLKSLNDYDGKGNFFKIAYAGP
;
A
#
# COMPACT_ATOMS: atom_id res chain seq x y z
N VAL A 1 1.80 5.24 7.52
CA VAL A 1 1.06 4.41 6.52
C VAL A 1 1.69 4.58 5.14
N PHE A 2 1.73 3.55 4.29
CA PHE A 2 2.18 3.69 2.89
C PHE A 2 1.02 4.06 1.98
N ASN A 3 0.73 5.35 1.82
CA ASN A 3 -0.43 5.83 1.06
C ASN A 3 -0.06 6.68 -0.18
N ARG A 4 1.23 6.85 -0.47
CA ARG A 4 1.72 7.55 -1.66
C ARG A 4 2.78 6.71 -2.36
N LEU A 5 2.69 6.67 -3.69
CA LEU A 5 3.65 6.04 -4.57
C LEU A 5 4.71 7.08 -4.97
N ILE A 6 5.96 6.64 -5.09
CA ILE A 6 7.07 7.42 -5.59
C ILE A 6 7.51 6.79 -6.91
N ILE A 7 7.50 7.56 -8.00
CA ILE A 7 7.97 7.14 -9.32
C ILE A 7 8.92 8.21 -9.82
N ASN A 8 10.15 7.83 -10.17
CA ASN A 8 11.17 8.77 -10.69
C ASN A 8 11.26 10.06 -9.85
N ASN A 9 11.38 9.87 -8.53
CA ASN A 9 11.48 10.92 -7.51
C ASN A 9 10.26 11.86 -7.38
N THR A 10 9.15 11.54 -8.05
CA THR A 10 7.88 12.28 -7.92
C THR A 10 6.97 11.55 -6.94
N ILE A 11 6.50 12.27 -5.91
CA ILE A 11 5.59 11.75 -4.88
C ILE A 11 4.14 11.99 -5.35
N SER A 12 3.32 10.93 -5.34
CA SER A 12 1.89 11.03 -5.70
C SER A 12 1.06 11.74 -4.62
N LYS A 13 -0.19 12.10 -4.95
CA LYS A 13 -1.18 12.48 -3.93
C LYS A 13 -1.55 11.28 -3.06
N ASP A 14 -2.13 11.55 -1.90
CA ASP A 14 -2.67 10.52 -1.01
C ASP A 14 -3.66 9.63 -1.76
N PHE A 15 -3.42 8.31 -1.71
CA PHE A 15 -4.28 7.27 -2.30
C PHE A 15 -4.55 7.41 -3.81
N GLN A 16 -3.74 8.20 -4.53
CA GLN A 16 -3.88 8.34 -5.99
C GLN A 16 -3.67 7.01 -6.71
N TYR A 17 -2.62 6.27 -6.33
CA TYR A 17 -2.26 4.98 -6.92
C TYR A 17 -2.29 3.82 -5.91
N ILE A 18 -2.79 4.08 -4.70
CA ILE A 18 -2.78 3.15 -3.58
C ILE A 18 -4.23 2.88 -3.16
N ARG A 19 -4.56 1.62 -2.90
CA ARG A 19 -5.86 1.25 -2.32
C ARG A 19 -5.99 1.91 -0.96
N ASP A 20 -7.09 2.63 -0.77
CA ASP A 20 -7.41 3.13 0.55
C ASP A 20 -7.90 1.97 1.42
N ILE A 21 -7.28 1.80 2.59
CA ILE A 21 -7.54 0.70 3.53
C ILE A 21 -8.33 1.20 4.73
N SER A 22 -9.14 0.36 5.35
CA SER A 22 -9.81 0.73 6.59
C SER A 22 -8.84 0.75 7.76
N GLY A 23 -9.13 1.59 8.75
CA GLY A 23 -8.48 1.55 10.06
C GLY A 23 -8.94 0.36 10.90
N ASN A 24 -8.33 0.17 12.07
CA ASN A 24 -8.66 -0.92 12.99
C ASN A 24 -10.13 -0.91 13.46
N ALA A 25 -10.77 0.26 13.48
CA ALA A 25 -12.20 0.42 13.78
C ALA A 25 -13.12 0.26 12.54
N GLY A 26 -12.58 -0.08 11.37
CA GLY A 26 -13.34 -0.21 10.12
C GLY A 26 -13.62 1.12 9.40
N LEU A 27 -13.12 2.26 9.90
CA LEU A 27 -13.32 3.59 9.32
C LEU A 27 -12.18 3.99 8.37
N TYR A 28 -12.47 4.77 7.33
CA TYR A 28 -11.49 5.19 6.31
C TYR A 28 -10.93 6.61 6.50
N ASN A 29 -11.50 7.40 7.41
CA ASN A 29 -11.19 8.82 7.55
C ASN A 29 -10.02 9.13 8.51
N ASP A 30 -9.38 8.12 9.10
CA ASP A 30 -8.32 8.31 10.10
C ASP A 30 -7.06 7.52 9.74
N LEU A 31 -5.97 8.23 9.43
CA LEU A 31 -4.65 7.63 9.13
C LEU A 31 -4.04 6.92 10.35
N TRP A 32 -4.33 7.38 11.58
CA TRP A 32 -3.83 6.75 12.80
C TRP A 32 -4.45 5.36 12.98
N GLN A 33 -5.74 5.22 12.74
CA GLN A 33 -6.38 3.91 12.80
C GLN A 33 -5.84 2.94 11.74
N LYS A 34 -5.34 3.45 10.60
CA LYS A 34 -4.72 2.63 9.54
C LYS A 34 -3.28 2.19 9.87
N SER A 35 -2.60 2.80 10.84
CA SER A 35 -1.21 2.44 11.19
C SER A 35 -1.08 1.26 12.12
N PHE A 36 -2.18 0.78 12.72
CA PHE A 36 -2.14 -0.41 13.58
C PHE A 36 -1.73 -1.65 12.77
N PRO A 37 -0.80 -2.48 13.27
CA PRO A 37 -0.29 -3.63 12.53
C PRO A 37 -1.34 -4.72 12.36
N ILE A 38 -1.18 -5.55 11.33
CA ILE A 38 -1.96 -6.77 11.13
C ILE A 38 -1.13 -7.92 11.70
N PHE A 39 -1.75 -8.74 12.56
CA PHE A 39 -1.09 -9.87 13.20
C PHE A 39 -1.51 -11.18 12.55
N GLY A 40 -0.55 -12.11 12.47
CA GLY A 40 -0.75 -13.47 11.96
C GLY A 40 -0.63 -13.56 10.43
N PRO A 41 0.26 -14.41 9.88
CA PRO A 41 0.35 -14.62 8.43
C PRO A 41 -0.92 -15.25 7.82
N GLU A 42 -1.73 -15.91 8.64
CA GLU A 42 -3.04 -16.47 8.27
C GLU A 42 -4.14 -15.41 8.09
N ASN A 43 -3.90 -14.18 8.54
CA ASN A 43 -4.87 -13.10 8.41
C ASN A 43 -4.99 -12.65 6.95
N GLU A 44 -6.20 -12.72 6.41
CA GLU A 44 -6.49 -12.36 5.01
C GLU A 44 -6.08 -10.92 4.65
N ASN A 45 -6.04 -10.02 5.63
CA ASN A 45 -5.67 -8.62 5.43
C ASN A 45 -4.16 -8.44 5.20
N VAL A 46 -3.31 -9.46 5.39
CA VAL A 46 -1.86 -9.39 5.15
C VAL A 46 -1.53 -9.10 3.69
N THR A 47 -2.39 -9.50 2.75
CA THR A 47 -2.12 -9.37 1.32
C THR A 47 -2.09 -7.91 0.83
N CYS A 48 -3.09 -7.10 1.19
CA CYS A 48 -3.22 -5.72 0.72
C CYS A 48 -3.66 -4.72 1.81
N GLY A 49 -3.78 -5.14 3.06
CA GLY A 49 -4.28 -4.32 4.17
C GLY A 49 -5.77 -4.53 4.48
N ARG A 50 -6.22 -3.94 5.59
CA ARG A 50 -7.60 -4.07 6.07
C ARG A 50 -8.60 -3.44 5.11
N GLY A 51 -9.67 -4.14 4.76
CA GLY A 51 -10.72 -3.59 3.89
C GLY A 51 -10.22 -3.20 2.49
N ALA A 52 -9.08 -3.73 2.05
CA ALA A 52 -8.52 -3.40 0.74
C ALA A 52 -9.35 -3.95 -0.44
N PHE A 53 -10.28 -4.87 -0.18
CA PHE A 53 -11.21 -5.41 -1.15
C PHE A 53 -12.62 -5.60 -0.52
N PRO A 54 -13.71 -5.22 -1.21
CA PRO A 54 -13.75 -4.48 -2.49
C PRO A 54 -13.05 -3.12 -2.37
N VAL A 55 -12.47 -2.60 -3.46
CA VAL A 55 -11.64 -1.39 -3.44
C VAL A 55 -12.48 -0.18 -3.04
N HIS A 56 -12.23 0.39 -1.85
CA HIS A 56 -13.02 1.50 -1.29
C HIS A 56 -12.99 2.76 -2.17
N ASN A 57 -11.80 3.15 -2.62
CA ASN A 57 -11.57 4.32 -3.47
C ASN A 57 -11.67 4.00 -4.97
N SER A 58 -12.50 3.03 -5.38
CA SER A 58 -12.58 2.57 -6.79
C SER A 58 -12.91 3.67 -7.80
N ASN A 59 -13.64 4.71 -7.38
CA ASN A 59 -14.02 5.86 -8.22
C ASN A 59 -12.90 6.89 -8.41
N THR A 60 -11.87 6.88 -7.56
CA THR A 60 -10.82 7.91 -7.54
C THR A 60 -9.41 7.34 -7.68
N ILE A 61 -9.22 6.05 -7.44
CA ILE A 61 -7.93 5.38 -7.63
C ILE A 61 -7.56 5.34 -9.11
N GLU A 62 -6.32 5.71 -9.39
CA GLU A 62 -5.71 5.67 -10.71
C GLU A 62 -4.74 4.49 -10.83
N THR A 63 -4.35 4.14 -12.06
CA THR A 63 -3.30 3.15 -12.32
C THR A 63 -2.07 3.87 -12.87
N ALA A 64 -0.93 3.73 -12.17
CA ALA A 64 0.33 4.28 -12.64
C ALA A 64 0.91 3.44 -13.78
N THR A 65 1.34 4.10 -14.85
CA THR A 65 2.15 3.48 -15.91
C THR A 65 3.62 3.64 -15.55
N ILE A 66 4.33 2.52 -15.36
CA ILE A 66 5.73 2.47 -14.95
C ILE A 66 6.47 1.59 -15.95
N LEU A 67 7.61 2.07 -16.45
CA LEU A 67 8.45 1.27 -17.33
C LEU A 67 9.21 0.22 -16.52
N ALA A 68 9.31 -1.00 -17.06
CA ALA A 68 10.09 -2.03 -16.41
C ALA A 68 11.57 -1.59 -16.32
N GLY A 69 12.13 -1.65 -15.11
CA GLY A 69 13.48 -1.16 -14.80
C GLY A 69 13.50 0.21 -14.09
N ASP A 70 12.40 0.96 -14.08
CA ASP A 70 12.30 2.20 -13.31
C ASP A 70 12.30 1.92 -11.80
N ASN A 71 12.86 2.86 -11.04
CA ASN A 71 12.81 2.82 -9.59
C ASN A 71 11.47 3.34 -9.09
N VAL A 72 10.85 2.55 -8.22
CA VAL A 72 9.62 2.91 -7.51
C VAL A 72 9.83 2.79 -6.01
N GLY A 73 9.08 3.56 -5.25
CA GLY A 73 9.08 3.51 -3.79
C GLY A 73 7.72 3.87 -3.22
N PHE A 74 7.61 3.77 -1.91
CA PHE A 74 6.44 4.22 -1.18
C PHE A 74 6.88 5.25 -0.14
N MET A 75 6.12 6.33 -0.02
CA MET A 75 6.36 7.27 1.07
C MET A 75 5.70 6.73 2.34
N VAL A 76 6.45 6.70 3.42
CA VAL A 76 5.85 6.63 4.76
C VAL A 76 5.18 7.98 5.00
N SER A 77 3.86 7.96 5.12
CA SER A 77 3.06 9.13 5.46
C SER A 77 2.50 8.98 6.87
N GLY A 78 1.70 9.98 7.28
CA GLY A 78 1.13 10.11 8.61
C GLY A 78 0.42 8.85 9.19
N PRO A 79 -0.02 8.95 10.44
CA PRO A 79 -0.16 10.18 11.23
C PRO A 79 1.18 10.78 11.69
N TYR A 80 1.23 12.11 11.79
CA TYR A 80 2.36 12.87 12.33
C TYR A 80 1.84 13.99 13.23
N TYR A 81 2.66 14.45 14.16
CA TYR A 81 2.39 15.66 14.93
C TYR A 81 3.05 16.88 14.27
N GLU A 82 2.47 18.06 14.46
CA GLU A 82 3.11 19.31 14.06
C GLU A 82 4.45 19.45 14.81
N GLY A 83 5.56 19.51 14.07
CA GLY A 83 6.92 19.53 14.62
C GLY A 83 7.75 18.27 14.34
N ASP A 84 7.15 17.19 13.84
CA ASP A 84 7.90 16.00 13.41
C ASP A 84 8.77 16.32 12.19
N SER A 85 10.07 16.00 12.26
CA SER A 85 11.03 16.34 11.21
C SER A 85 10.79 15.58 9.91
N GLN A 86 10.33 14.32 10.00
CA GLN A 86 9.94 13.47 8.86
C GLN A 86 9.24 12.19 9.35
N PRO A 87 8.15 11.71 8.72
CA PRO A 87 7.64 10.36 8.97
C PRO A 87 8.70 9.30 8.63
N TYR A 88 8.90 8.34 9.53
CA TYR A 88 9.84 7.22 9.36
C TYR A 88 9.27 5.91 9.89
N ILE A 89 9.84 4.79 9.45
CA ILE A 89 9.54 3.47 10.01
C ILE A 89 10.35 3.33 11.29
N PHE A 90 9.69 3.42 12.44
CA PHE A 90 10.38 3.45 13.75
C PHE A 90 10.62 2.06 14.36
N HIS A 91 9.89 1.06 13.89
CA HIS A 91 10.03 -0.31 14.36
C HIS A 91 11.10 -1.06 13.57
N GLU A 92 11.95 -1.79 14.28
CA GLU A 92 12.91 -2.70 13.67
C GLU A 92 12.20 -3.86 12.98
N GLY A 93 12.66 -4.20 11.78
CA GLY A 93 12.15 -5.31 11.01
C GLY A 93 12.45 -5.19 9.52
N PRO A 94 12.22 -6.25 8.75
CA PRO A 94 12.46 -6.23 7.32
C PRO A 94 11.33 -5.50 6.55
N GLY A 95 11.71 -4.63 5.64
CA GLY A 95 10.88 -4.16 4.54
C GLY A 95 10.91 -5.12 3.36
N GLN A 96 9.76 -5.40 2.78
CA GLN A 96 9.63 -6.31 1.64
C GLN A 96 8.65 -5.72 0.62
N VAL A 97 8.96 -5.88 -0.66
CA VAL A 97 8.07 -5.44 -1.76
C VAL A 97 7.83 -6.60 -2.70
N PHE A 98 6.57 -6.79 -3.08
CA PHE A 98 6.12 -7.87 -3.94
C PHE A 98 5.32 -7.30 -5.10
N LEU A 99 5.33 -8.01 -6.23
CA LEU A 99 4.42 -7.79 -7.34
C LEU A 99 3.58 -9.04 -7.57
N SER A 100 2.37 -8.84 -8.04
CA SER A 100 1.53 -9.90 -8.59
C SER A 100 0.96 -9.44 -9.93
N LYS A 101 0.99 -10.33 -10.91
CA LYS A 101 0.38 -10.06 -12.22
C LYS A 101 -1.14 -10.09 -12.09
N LEU A 102 -1.81 -9.14 -12.74
CA LEU A 102 -3.28 -9.18 -12.90
C LEU A 102 -3.67 -10.45 -13.69
N PRO A 103 -4.59 -11.28 -13.17
CA PRO A 103 -5.13 -12.43 -13.91
C PRO A 103 -5.68 -12.05 -15.29
N ASN A 104 -5.49 -12.92 -16.28
CA ASN A 104 -5.84 -12.62 -17.69
C ASN A 104 -7.35 -12.46 -17.93
N ASP A 105 -8.18 -13.01 -17.05
CA ASP A 105 -9.64 -12.93 -17.06
C ASP A 105 -10.18 -11.63 -16.44
N LEU A 106 -9.35 -10.89 -15.68
CA LEU A 106 -9.70 -9.60 -15.13
C LEU A 106 -9.26 -8.47 -16.05
N LYS A 107 -10.13 -7.46 -16.20
CA LYS A 107 -9.88 -6.28 -17.04
C LYS A 107 -9.46 -5.05 -16.25
N SER A 108 -9.67 -5.06 -14.94
CA SER A 108 -9.41 -3.91 -14.06
C SER A 108 -8.68 -4.34 -12.79
N LEU A 109 -7.76 -3.50 -12.32
CA LEU A 109 -7.12 -3.65 -11.01
C LEU A 109 -8.11 -3.45 -9.85
N ASN A 110 -9.25 -2.78 -10.09
CA ASN A 110 -10.33 -2.64 -9.10
C ASN A 110 -11.04 -3.97 -8.83
N ASP A 111 -11.02 -4.90 -9.78
CA ASP A 111 -11.66 -6.21 -9.67
C ASP A 111 -10.72 -7.27 -9.06
N TYR A 112 -9.45 -6.92 -8.83
CA TYR A 112 -8.44 -7.86 -8.37
C TYR A 112 -8.40 -7.95 -6.85
N ASP A 113 -8.79 -9.07 -6.28
CA ASP A 113 -8.83 -9.29 -4.83
C ASP A 113 -7.46 -9.61 -4.19
N GLY A 114 -6.41 -9.74 -5.00
CA GLY A 114 -5.07 -10.08 -4.50
C GLY A 114 -4.81 -11.57 -4.33
N LYS A 115 -5.59 -12.48 -4.93
CA LYS A 115 -5.32 -13.95 -4.85
C LYS A 115 -4.41 -14.52 -5.93
N GLY A 116 -3.73 -13.69 -6.69
CA GLY A 116 -2.75 -14.12 -7.69
C GLY A 116 -1.41 -14.53 -7.10
N ASN A 117 -0.47 -14.88 -7.97
CA ASN A 117 0.88 -15.30 -7.57
C ASN A 117 1.77 -14.08 -7.31
N PHE A 118 2.24 -13.95 -6.07
CA PHE A 118 3.19 -12.92 -5.68
C PHE A 118 4.64 -13.39 -5.84
N PHE A 119 5.50 -12.49 -6.30
CA PHE A 119 6.94 -12.67 -6.29
C PHE A 119 7.60 -11.43 -5.68
N LYS A 120 8.66 -11.65 -4.90
CA LYS A 120 9.41 -10.58 -4.23
C LYS A 120 10.29 -9.84 -5.24
N ILE A 121 10.30 -8.51 -5.17
CA ILE A 121 11.14 -7.65 -6.01
C ILE A 121 12.16 -6.84 -5.22
N ALA A 122 11.96 -6.65 -3.92
CA ALA A 122 12.90 -5.95 -3.05
C ALA A 122 12.83 -6.48 -1.60
N TYR A 123 13.95 -6.32 -0.88
CA TYR A 123 14.11 -6.64 0.53
C TYR A 123 15.07 -5.62 1.16
N ALA A 124 14.75 -5.14 2.36
CA ALA A 124 15.63 -4.34 3.19
C ALA A 124 15.48 -4.81 4.64
N GLY A 125 16.56 -5.24 5.28
CA GLY A 125 16.54 -5.80 6.63
C GLY A 125 17.93 -6.34 6.98
N PRO A 126 18.12 -6.91 8.18
CA PRO A 126 19.32 -7.68 8.48
C PRO A 126 19.48 -8.87 7.51
#